data_AF-A0A934ELH7-F1
#
_entry.id   AF-A0A934ELH7-F1
#
_cell.length_a   1.000
_cell.length_b   1.000
_cell.length_c   1.000
_cell.angle_alpha   90.00
_cell.angle_beta   90.00
_cell.angle_gamma   90.00
#
_symmetry.space_group_name_H-M   'P 1'
#
loop_
_entity.id
_entity.type
_entity.pdbx_description
1 polymer ?
#
loop_
_entity_poly.entity_id
_entity_poly.type
_entity_poly.pdbx_seq_one_letter_code
_entity_poly.pdbx_strand_id
1 'polypeptide(L)'
;MAYWLALAQEKGTAMRSLVQVTGHGFKMALCVFLTALLGACAQMKPVSPLGPPTQATPEQVTERERENQPPKVVQARPNGSSPQQCLVNFDDESALEHIYSQARSTLAYRTSRIGFGPLQTCDPSKHSDCWTYRQRCSKHDINVDTIGLTHFHLSMEAGIECYTLPDPGDGLGRGFGKLVDFRCTEVDWAKTPRVLSSHDQNQWVKVWVSNPETRAPTYFDMESISVLPDTSIQLWFRKRDGTWWFWPELKAGNTWNIREHTRDVSEVRVRGTKSGRAGSYVIGSVVIRD
;
A
#
# COMPACT_ATOMS: atom_id res chain seq x y z
N MET A 1 -68.66 15.17 -26.28
CA MET A 1 -67.93 14.73 -27.48
C MET A 1 -66.82 13.80 -26.98
N ALA A 2 -66.96 12.47 -26.83
CA ALA A 2 -67.30 11.39 -27.80
C ALA A 2 -66.39 11.50 -29.05
N TYR A 3 -65.50 10.58 -29.42
CA TYR A 3 -65.47 9.09 -29.53
C TYR A 3 -64.06 8.54 -29.12
N TRP A 4 -63.81 7.40 -28.45
CA TRP A 4 -64.00 5.95 -28.72
C TRP A 4 -63.40 5.39 -30.03
N LEU A 5 -62.33 4.57 -29.93
CA LEU A 5 -62.35 3.13 -30.29
C LEU A 5 -61.02 2.41 -29.96
N ALA A 6 -61.18 1.25 -29.31
CA ALA A 6 -60.19 0.21 -29.04
C ALA A 6 -60.47 -1.01 -29.93
N LEU A 7 -59.54 -1.98 -29.98
CA LEU A 7 -59.68 -3.47 -30.05
C LEU A 7 -58.36 -4.08 -30.58
N ALA A 8 -57.60 -4.85 -29.80
CA ALA A 8 -57.74 -6.29 -29.42
C ALA A 8 -57.11 -7.25 -30.48
N GLN A 9 -56.04 -8.01 -30.15
CA GLN A 9 -55.98 -9.34 -29.48
C GLN A 9 -56.28 -10.50 -30.46
N GLU A 10 -55.39 -11.48 -30.69
CA GLU A 10 -55.37 -12.85 -30.08
C GLU A 10 -54.30 -13.73 -30.81
N LYS A 11 -53.42 -14.47 -30.11
CA LYS A 11 -53.44 -15.88 -29.64
C LYS A 11 -52.80 -16.93 -30.57
N GLY A 12 -52.05 -17.83 -29.90
CA GLY A 12 -51.92 -19.25 -30.25
C GLY A 12 -50.54 -19.65 -30.77
N THR A 13 -49.94 -20.81 -30.45
CA THR A 13 -50.25 -21.91 -29.51
C THR A 13 -48.97 -22.74 -29.44
N ALA A 14 -48.65 -23.29 -28.27
CA ALA A 14 -47.61 -24.30 -28.10
C ALA A 14 -47.97 -25.60 -28.84
N MET A 15 -46.99 -26.28 -29.42
CA MET A 15 -47.10 -27.72 -29.70
C MET A 15 -45.78 -28.42 -29.43
N ARG A 16 -45.84 -29.35 -28.47
CA ARG A 16 -44.86 -30.41 -28.22
C ARG A 16 -44.79 -31.33 -29.45
N SER A 17 -43.61 -31.84 -29.77
CA SER A 17 -43.51 -33.15 -30.41
C SER A 17 -42.32 -33.92 -29.86
N LEU A 18 -42.67 -35.06 -29.26
CA LEU A 18 -41.84 -36.16 -28.81
C LEU A 18 -41.31 -36.88 -30.05
N VAL A 19 -39.99 -37.09 -30.18
CA VAL A 19 -39.46 -38.13 -31.06
C VAL A 19 -38.56 -39.07 -30.26
N GLN A 20 -39.16 -40.24 -30.04
CA GLN A 20 -38.64 -41.59 -29.75
C GLN A 20 -37.15 -41.80 -29.50
N VAL A 21 -36.91 -42.45 -28.35
CA VAL A 21 -35.74 -43.27 -28.05
C VAL A 21 -36.04 -44.72 -28.48
N THR A 22 -35.22 -45.24 -29.39
CA THR A 22 -34.91 -46.66 -29.64
C THR A 22 -33.45 -46.67 -30.12
N GLY A 23 -32.50 -47.52 -29.75
CA GLY A 23 -32.46 -48.76 -28.99
C GLY A 23 -31.25 -49.54 -29.56
N HIS A 24 -30.28 -49.85 -28.69
CA HIS A 24 -29.23 -50.90 -28.85
C HIS A 24 -28.16 -50.76 -29.95
N GLY A 25 -26.89 -50.70 -29.53
CA GLY A 25 -25.72 -50.92 -30.41
C GLY A 25 -24.41 -50.93 -29.62
N PHE A 26 -23.65 -52.00 -29.78
CA PHE A 26 -22.60 -52.48 -28.89
C PHE A 26 -21.20 -51.99 -29.33
N LYS A 27 -20.36 -51.59 -28.35
CA LYS A 27 -18.88 -51.71 -28.30
C LYS A 27 -17.94 -50.91 -29.23
N MET A 28 -16.98 -50.27 -28.54
CA MET A 28 -15.55 -50.07 -28.87
C MET A 28 -15.15 -48.99 -29.90
N ALA A 29 -14.65 -47.86 -29.40
CA ALA A 29 -13.42 -47.23 -29.90
C ALA A 29 -12.89 -46.20 -28.90
N LEU A 30 -11.91 -46.63 -28.12
CA LEU A 30 -10.95 -45.78 -27.42
C LEU A 30 -10.10 -45.04 -28.47
N CYS A 31 -10.05 -43.71 -28.44
CA CYS A 31 -8.84 -42.88 -28.68
C CYS A 31 -9.15 -41.41 -29.02
N VAL A 32 -8.50 -40.52 -28.24
CA VAL A 32 -8.09 -39.14 -28.56
C VAL A 32 -9.22 -38.10 -28.70
N PHE A 33 -9.36 -37.27 -27.67
CA PHE A 33 -9.20 -35.80 -27.73
C PHE A 33 -9.46 -35.22 -26.34
N LEU A 34 -8.40 -35.14 -25.54
CA LEU A 34 -8.43 -34.56 -24.19
C LEU A 34 -7.20 -33.67 -24.02
N THR A 35 -7.13 -32.58 -24.79
CA THR A 35 -6.16 -31.49 -24.58
C THR A 35 -6.68 -30.21 -25.22
N ALA A 36 -7.57 -29.50 -24.54
CA ALA A 36 -7.73 -28.06 -24.72
C ALA A 36 -8.36 -27.46 -23.45
N LEU A 37 -7.67 -26.47 -22.88
CA LEU A 37 -8.10 -25.60 -21.77
C LEU A 37 -7.73 -26.06 -20.34
N LEU A 38 -6.52 -26.57 -20.16
CA LEU A 38 -5.73 -26.32 -18.94
C LEU A 38 -4.41 -25.68 -19.39
N GLY A 39 -4.11 -24.46 -18.95
CA GLY A 39 -2.79 -23.88 -19.19
C GLY A 39 -2.77 -22.39 -19.57
N ALA A 40 -3.48 -21.53 -18.83
CA ALA A 40 -2.99 -20.17 -18.63
C ALA A 40 -2.09 -20.17 -17.38
N CYS A 41 -1.01 -20.97 -17.42
CA CYS A 41 0.14 -20.64 -16.60
C CYS A 41 0.70 -19.36 -17.20
N ALA A 42 0.37 -18.21 -16.61
CA ALA A 42 1.17 -17.03 -16.82
C ALA A 42 2.62 -17.44 -16.51
N GLN A 43 3.44 -17.57 -17.55
CA GLN A 43 4.88 -17.62 -17.38
C GLN A 43 5.23 -16.35 -16.61
N MET A 44 5.46 -16.49 -15.30
CA MET A 44 6.18 -15.49 -14.54
C MET A 44 7.49 -15.29 -15.29
N LYS A 45 7.58 -14.20 -16.04
CA LYS A 45 8.85 -13.79 -16.65
C LYS A 45 9.87 -13.81 -15.53
N PRO A 46 11.03 -14.46 -15.72
CA PRO A 46 12.08 -14.41 -14.73
C PRO A 46 12.39 -12.94 -14.47
N VAL A 47 12.14 -12.50 -13.23
CA VAL A 47 12.59 -11.21 -12.72
C VAL A 47 14.09 -11.21 -12.96
N SER A 48 14.57 -10.35 -13.87
CA SER A 48 16.01 -10.16 -14.01
C SER A 48 16.55 -9.87 -12.61
N PRO A 49 17.60 -10.59 -12.15
CA PRO A 49 18.11 -10.40 -10.80
C PRO A 49 18.41 -8.91 -10.63
N LEU A 50 17.90 -8.34 -9.54
CA LEU A 50 18.11 -6.94 -9.21
C LEU A 50 19.62 -6.69 -9.17
N GLY A 51 20.09 -5.76 -10.01
CA GLY A 51 21.50 -5.39 -10.00
C GLY A 51 21.92 -4.82 -8.65
N PRO A 52 23.22 -4.83 -8.31
CA PRO A 52 23.68 -4.24 -7.06
C PRO A 52 23.35 -2.73 -7.02
N PRO A 53 23.10 -2.17 -5.83
CA PRO A 53 22.89 -0.74 -5.68
C PRO A 53 24.19 0.04 -5.89
N THR A 54 24.05 1.32 -6.21
CA THR A 54 25.16 2.26 -6.38
C THR A 54 25.41 3.00 -5.07
N GLN A 55 26.67 3.12 -4.67
CA GLN A 55 27.04 4.01 -3.57
C GLN A 55 26.91 5.47 -4.01
N ALA A 56 26.29 6.30 -3.18
CA ALA A 56 26.07 7.71 -3.47
C ALA A 56 27.39 8.50 -3.46
N THR A 57 27.52 9.49 -4.34
CA THR A 57 28.63 10.45 -4.30
C THR A 57 28.49 11.41 -3.11
N PRO A 58 29.56 12.11 -2.70
CA PRO A 58 29.49 13.11 -1.62
C PRO A 58 28.44 14.21 -1.85
N GLU A 59 28.27 14.65 -3.10
CA GLU A 59 27.30 15.68 -3.48
C GLU A 59 25.88 15.15 -3.30
N GLN A 60 25.62 13.91 -3.75
CA GLN A 60 24.34 13.25 -3.56
C GLN A 60 24.02 13.07 -2.08
N VAL A 61 24.99 12.62 -1.27
CA VAL A 61 24.83 12.51 0.20
C VAL A 61 24.42 13.84 0.80
N THR A 62 25.14 14.92 0.46
CA THR A 62 24.86 16.27 0.96
C THR A 62 23.45 16.72 0.61
N GLU A 63 22.96 16.40 -0.59
CA GLU A 63 21.59 16.67 -1.00
C GLU A 63 20.57 15.90 -0.14
N ARG A 64 20.79 14.60 0.08
CA ARG A 64 19.89 13.76 0.90
C ARG A 64 19.83 14.25 2.34
N GLU A 65 20.97 14.59 2.93
CA GLU A 65 21.04 15.06 4.32
C GLU A 65 20.45 16.46 4.51
N ARG A 66 20.51 17.32 3.48
CA ARG A 66 19.86 18.63 3.48
C ARG A 66 18.34 18.52 3.52
N GLU A 67 17.75 17.55 2.82
CA GLU A 67 16.29 17.38 2.79
C GLU A 67 15.72 16.82 4.10
N ASN A 68 16.43 15.87 4.70
CA ASN A 68 16.10 15.33 6.01
C ASN A 68 17.39 14.85 6.66
N GLN A 69 17.74 15.44 7.80
CA GLN A 69 18.90 14.96 8.54
C GLN A 69 18.61 13.55 9.06
N PRO A 70 19.47 12.57 8.76
CA PRO A 70 19.31 11.24 9.32
C PRO A 70 19.53 11.28 10.84
N PRO A 71 19.05 10.27 11.58
CA PRO A 71 19.25 10.21 13.02
C PRO A 71 20.73 10.23 13.40
N LYS A 72 21.09 11.03 14.41
CA LYS A 72 22.46 11.14 14.92
C LYS A 72 22.90 9.90 15.69
N VAL A 73 21.97 9.24 16.37
CA VAL A 73 22.20 8.02 17.13
C VAL A 73 21.16 6.99 16.71
N VAL A 74 21.65 5.81 16.31
CA VAL A 74 20.83 4.66 15.94
C VAL A 74 21.25 3.51 16.83
N GLN A 75 20.30 2.94 17.54
CA GLN A 75 20.54 1.84 18.46
C GLN A 75 20.87 0.55 17.68
N ALA A 76 21.83 -0.21 18.20
CA ALA A 76 22.08 -1.57 17.73
C ALA A 76 20.86 -2.46 18.02
N ARG A 77 20.68 -3.50 17.20
CA ARG A 77 19.67 -4.52 17.47
C ARG A 77 19.97 -5.22 18.81
N PRO A 78 18.94 -5.59 19.58
CA PRO A 78 19.13 -6.42 20.77
C PRO A 78 19.83 -7.73 20.41
N ASN A 79 20.94 -8.04 21.08
CA ASN A 79 21.62 -9.32 20.88
C ASN A 79 20.73 -10.48 21.39
N GLY A 80 20.60 -11.55 20.59
CA GLY A 80 19.90 -12.78 20.99
C GLY A 80 18.39 -12.80 20.73
N SER A 81 17.81 -11.79 20.06
CA SER A 81 16.46 -11.91 19.51
C SER A 81 16.46 -12.69 18.21
N SER A 82 15.52 -13.62 18.05
CA SER A 82 15.22 -14.20 16.75
C SER A 82 14.65 -13.10 15.84
N PRO A 83 15.27 -12.80 14.69
CA PRO A 83 14.77 -11.78 13.78
C PRO A 83 13.34 -12.09 13.35
N GLN A 84 12.41 -11.17 13.59
CA GLN A 84 11.00 -11.32 13.21
C GLN A 84 10.72 -10.51 11.97
N GLN A 85 10.02 -11.12 11.02
CA GLN A 85 9.50 -10.42 9.86
C GLN A 85 8.21 -9.68 10.24
N CYS A 86 8.10 -8.43 9.81
CA CYS A 86 6.88 -7.66 9.85
C CYS A 86 6.49 -7.20 8.44
N LEU A 87 5.27 -7.54 8.05
CA LEU A 87 4.65 -7.03 6.83
C LEU A 87 3.93 -5.72 7.16
N VAL A 88 4.32 -4.65 6.46
CA VAL A 88 3.59 -3.39 6.45
C VAL A 88 2.91 -3.26 5.10
N ASN A 89 1.63 -3.57 5.05
CA ASN A 89 0.75 -3.42 3.88
C ASN A 89 -0.24 -2.27 4.04
N PHE A 90 -0.04 -1.37 5.02
CA PHE A 90 -0.88 -0.20 5.29
C PHE A 90 -2.34 -0.48 5.69
N ASP A 91 -2.68 -1.75 5.92
CA ASP A 91 -4.01 -2.22 6.33
C ASP A 91 -4.13 -2.49 7.85
N ASP A 92 -3.04 -2.37 8.61
CA ASP A 92 -3.04 -2.68 10.04
C ASP A 92 -4.05 -1.78 10.79
N GLU A 93 -5.12 -2.40 11.27
CA GLU A 93 -6.24 -1.70 11.93
C GLU A 93 -5.74 -0.85 13.10
N SER A 94 -4.84 -1.39 13.93
CA SER A 94 -4.24 -0.66 15.04
C SER A 94 -3.46 0.57 14.56
N ALA A 95 -2.65 0.45 13.50
CA ALA A 95 -1.91 1.58 12.94
C ALA A 95 -2.86 2.66 12.40
N LEU A 96 -3.94 2.26 11.72
CA LEU A 96 -4.93 3.16 11.14
C LEU A 96 -5.76 3.88 12.20
N GLU A 97 -6.13 3.18 13.27
CA GLU A 97 -6.76 3.77 14.46
C GLU A 97 -5.85 4.78 15.17
N HIS A 98 -4.53 4.62 15.04
CA HIS A 98 -3.50 5.51 15.63
C HIS A 98 -3.10 6.68 14.72
N ILE A 99 -3.89 6.98 13.68
CA ILE A 99 -3.74 8.19 12.86
C ILE A 99 -4.84 9.18 13.23
N TYR A 100 -4.51 10.46 13.30
CA TYR A 100 -5.49 11.53 13.54
C TYR A 100 -6.62 11.46 12.50
N SER A 101 -7.86 11.53 12.98
CA SER A 101 -9.07 11.33 12.16
C SER A 101 -9.12 9.97 11.45
N GLN A 102 -8.35 8.96 11.89
CA GLN A 102 -8.30 7.60 11.32
C GLN A 102 -8.10 7.58 9.79
N ALA A 103 -7.43 8.60 9.24
CA ALA A 103 -7.36 8.84 7.79
C ALA A 103 -8.75 8.76 7.11
N ARG A 104 -9.73 9.49 7.67
CA ARG A 104 -11.04 9.78 7.04
C ARG A 104 -10.90 10.36 5.66
N SER A 105 -9.92 11.24 5.50
CA SER A 105 -9.40 11.62 4.21
C SER A 105 -8.44 10.54 3.73
N THR A 106 -8.26 10.39 2.42
CA THR A 106 -7.17 9.58 1.83
C THR A 106 -5.77 10.07 2.19
N LEU A 107 -5.63 10.95 3.18
CA LEU A 107 -4.42 11.63 3.60
C LEU A 107 -4.07 11.14 5.01
N ALA A 108 -2.83 10.68 5.17
CA ALA A 108 -2.23 10.43 6.47
C ALA A 108 -1.46 11.68 6.91
N TYR A 109 -2.00 12.38 7.90
CA TYR A 109 -1.34 13.54 8.49
C TYR A 109 -0.40 13.11 9.62
N ARG A 110 0.66 13.89 9.84
CA ARG A 110 1.46 13.73 11.07
C ARG A 110 0.56 13.88 12.28
N THR A 111 0.57 12.84 13.10
CA THR A 111 -0.26 12.60 14.26
C THR A 111 0.60 12.61 15.51
N SER A 112 0.01 13.03 16.62
CA SER A 112 0.59 12.89 17.95
C SER A 112 -0.48 12.56 18.97
N ARG A 113 -0.05 12.11 20.14
CA ARG A 113 -0.87 11.87 21.33
C ARG A 113 -0.09 12.30 22.56
N ILE A 114 -0.71 13.09 23.43
CA ILE A 114 -0.13 13.46 24.73
C ILE A 114 -0.67 12.48 25.79
N GLY A 115 0.21 11.63 26.33
CA GLY A 115 -0.19 10.60 27.29
C GLY A 115 -1.27 9.67 26.72
N PHE A 116 -2.34 9.45 27.49
CA PHE A 116 -3.53 8.70 27.07
C PHE A 116 -4.64 9.59 26.49
N GLY A 117 -4.31 10.83 26.09
CA GLY A 117 -5.26 11.76 25.50
C GLY A 117 -5.72 11.37 24.09
N PRO A 118 -6.59 12.19 23.47
CA PRO A 118 -7.03 11.97 22.10
C PRO A 118 -5.85 12.11 21.11
N LEU A 119 -5.99 11.47 19.94
CA LEU A 119 -5.11 11.73 18.81
C LEU A 119 -5.35 13.15 18.31
N GLN A 120 -4.28 13.82 17.90
CA GLN A 120 -4.33 15.16 17.35
C GLN A 120 -3.32 15.33 16.21
N THR A 121 -3.52 16.33 15.36
CA THR A 121 -2.49 16.73 14.40
C THR A 121 -1.22 17.11 15.15
N CYS A 122 -0.08 16.63 14.68
CA CYS A 122 1.21 16.92 15.30
C CYS A 122 1.59 18.39 15.12
N ASP A 123 1.86 19.06 16.25
CA ASP A 123 2.61 20.31 16.34
C ASP A 123 4.00 20.00 16.95
N PRO A 124 5.08 20.01 16.15
CA PRO A 124 6.43 19.72 16.63
C PRO A 124 6.95 20.69 17.71
N SER A 125 6.31 21.86 17.89
CA SER A 125 6.66 22.79 18.96
C SER A 125 6.07 22.37 20.32
N LYS A 126 5.05 21.51 20.32
CA LYS A 126 4.34 21.04 21.52
C LYS A 126 4.52 19.55 21.79
N HIS A 127 4.77 18.76 20.75
CA HIS A 127 4.81 17.31 20.83
C HIS A 127 6.23 16.79 20.65
N SER A 128 6.62 15.88 21.55
CA SER A 128 7.90 15.19 21.49
C SER A 128 7.87 13.95 20.60
N ASP A 129 6.68 13.39 20.33
CA ASP A 129 6.49 12.21 19.49
C ASP A 129 5.46 12.49 18.40
N CYS A 130 5.89 12.40 17.15
CA CYS A 130 5.06 12.62 15.98
C CYS A 130 5.34 11.56 14.92
N TRP A 131 4.28 11.06 14.29
CA TRP A 131 4.36 10.03 13.25
C TRP A 131 3.28 10.25 12.20
N THR A 132 3.54 9.91 10.93
CA THR A 132 2.49 9.89 9.90
C THR A 132 1.77 8.54 9.87
N TYR A 133 2.51 7.44 9.80
CA TYR A 133 2.00 6.08 9.94
C TYR A 133 2.97 5.27 10.80
N ARG A 134 2.45 4.53 11.77
CA ARG A 134 3.24 3.72 12.69
C ARG A 134 2.54 2.40 12.96
N GLN A 135 3.18 1.31 12.59
CA GLN A 135 2.69 -0.05 12.85
C GLN A 135 3.53 -0.71 13.92
N ARG A 136 2.86 -1.23 14.95
CA ARG A 136 3.50 -2.02 16.02
C ARG A 136 3.76 -3.42 15.51
N CYS A 137 5.03 -3.81 15.47
CA CYS A 137 5.49 -5.12 15.09
C CYS A 137 6.19 -5.78 16.27
N SER A 138 5.48 -6.61 17.04
CA SER A 138 6.00 -7.38 18.19
C SER A 138 6.85 -6.57 19.19
N LYS A 139 8.13 -6.32 18.90
CA LYS A 139 9.10 -5.61 19.76
C LYS A 139 9.56 -4.25 19.23
N HIS A 140 9.11 -3.83 18.06
CA HIS A 140 9.53 -2.59 17.42
C HIS A 140 8.37 -1.88 16.73
N ASP A 141 8.53 -0.59 16.46
CA ASP A 141 7.59 0.19 15.67
C ASP A 141 8.20 0.46 14.29
N ILE A 142 7.47 0.10 13.23
CA ILE A 142 7.81 0.51 11.86
C ILE A 142 7.14 1.84 11.59
N ASN A 143 7.94 2.85 11.30
CA ASN A 143 7.47 4.20 11.02
C ASN A 143 7.60 4.49 9.54
N VAL A 144 6.54 5.07 8.96
CA VAL A 144 6.51 5.55 7.59
C VAL A 144 6.10 7.01 7.62
N ASP A 145 7.00 7.89 7.19
CA ASP A 145 6.85 9.34 7.25
C ASP A 145 7.14 9.98 5.90
N THR A 146 6.57 11.17 5.66
CA THR A 146 7.00 12.01 4.54
C THR A 146 8.15 12.95 4.93
N ILE A 147 9.06 13.18 3.99
CA ILE A 147 10.10 14.22 4.05
C ILE A 147 9.61 15.44 3.27
N GLY A 148 9.61 16.61 3.90
CA GLY A 148 9.30 17.90 3.27
C GLY A 148 7.81 18.23 3.12
N LEU A 149 6.93 17.24 2.96
CA LEU A 149 5.47 17.45 2.92
C LEU A 149 4.80 17.17 4.27
N THR A 150 3.52 17.53 4.38
CA THR A 150 2.72 17.38 5.61
C THR A 150 2.01 16.04 5.72
N HIS A 151 1.81 15.35 4.60
CA HIS A 151 1.08 14.08 4.51
C HIS A 151 1.54 13.29 3.28
N PHE A 152 1.27 11.99 3.28
CA PHE A 152 1.15 11.18 2.06
C PHE A 152 -0.28 10.62 1.99
N HIS A 153 -0.61 9.95 0.90
CA HIS A 153 -1.95 9.41 0.72
C HIS A 153 -2.02 7.95 1.16
N LEU A 154 -3.04 7.59 1.92
CA LEU A 154 -3.47 6.22 2.15
C LEU A 154 -4.76 5.99 1.36
N SER A 155 -4.61 5.62 0.09
CA SER A 155 -5.73 5.39 -0.83
C SER A 155 -6.31 4.01 -0.62
N MET A 156 -7.62 3.83 -0.79
CA MET A 156 -8.24 2.51 -0.67
C MET A 156 -7.73 1.58 -1.78
N GLU A 157 -7.42 0.32 -1.46
CA GLU A 157 -6.91 -0.64 -2.46
C GLU A 157 -7.92 -0.94 -3.58
N ALA A 158 -9.21 -0.91 -3.24
CA ALA A 158 -10.29 -1.22 -4.16
C ALA A 158 -11.55 -0.37 -3.91
N GLY A 159 -12.10 0.15 -5.00
CA GLY A 159 -13.33 0.95 -5.04
C GLY A 159 -13.07 2.39 -5.48
N ILE A 160 -14.11 3.01 -6.04
CA ILE A 160 -14.08 4.46 -6.30
C ILE A 160 -14.40 5.15 -4.97
N GLU A 161 -13.45 5.96 -4.51
CA GLU A 161 -13.63 6.82 -3.34
C GLU A 161 -14.61 7.93 -3.67
N CYS A 162 -15.54 8.17 -2.75
CA CYS A 162 -16.54 9.23 -2.85
C CYS A 162 -16.63 9.97 -1.51
N TYR A 163 -17.01 11.24 -1.52
CA TYR A 163 -17.20 11.96 -0.27
C TYR A 163 -18.50 11.50 0.42
N THR A 164 -18.42 11.09 1.68
CA THR A 164 -19.62 10.76 2.47
C THR A 164 -20.30 12.03 2.96
N LEU A 165 -21.63 11.98 3.01
CA LEU A 165 -22.48 12.98 3.66
C LEU A 165 -23.46 12.22 4.55
N PRO A 166 -23.66 12.61 5.83
CA PRO A 166 -23.06 13.74 6.57
C PRO A 166 -21.76 13.41 7.35
N ASP A 167 -21.20 14.42 8.02
CA ASP A 167 -20.14 14.25 9.03
C ASP A 167 -20.67 13.39 10.20
N PRO A 168 -19.91 12.40 10.72
CA PRO A 168 -20.36 11.55 11.82
C PRO A 168 -20.57 12.30 13.16
N GLY A 169 -20.15 13.56 13.27
CA GLY A 169 -20.51 14.45 14.39
C GLY A 169 -19.48 14.54 15.52
N ASP A 170 -18.27 14.01 15.33
CA ASP A 170 -17.16 14.10 16.30
C ASP A 170 -16.24 15.32 16.09
N GLY A 171 -16.58 16.18 15.13
CA GLY A 171 -15.85 17.43 14.87
C GLY A 171 -14.57 17.29 14.06
N LEU A 172 -14.27 16.09 13.52
CA LEU A 172 -13.09 15.84 12.70
C LEU A 172 -13.35 15.98 11.19
N GLY A 173 -14.55 16.41 10.81
CA GLY A 173 -14.94 16.59 9.42
C GLY A 173 -15.49 15.32 8.78
N ARG A 174 -15.89 15.48 7.52
CA ARG A 174 -16.38 14.40 6.65
C ARG A 174 -15.26 13.44 6.27
N GLY A 175 -15.63 12.20 5.94
CA GLY A 175 -14.71 11.22 5.39
C GLY A 175 -15.02 10.84 3.95
N PHE A 176 -14.25 9.89 3.44
CA PHE A 176 -14.57 9.18 2.20
C PHE A 176 -15.33 7.90 2.47
N GLY A 177 -16.09 7.46 1.48
CA GLY A 177 -16.81 6.20 1.43
C GLY A 177 -16.48 5.48 0.14
N LYS A 178 -17.19 4.39 -0.12
CA LYS A 178 -17.09 3.63 -1.37
C LYS A 178 -18.33 3.82 -2.20
N LEU A 179 -18.14 3.97 -3.51
CA LEU A 179 -19.24 3.97 -4.46
C LEU A 179 -19.81 2.55 -4.60
N VAL A 180 -21.04 2.36 -4.12
CA VAL A 180 -21.81 1.11 -4.24
C VAL A 180 -23.13 1.46 -4.90
N ASP A 181 -23.43 0.86 -6.05
CA ASP A 181 -24.65 1.14 -6.84
C ASP A 181 -24.90 2.65 -7.06
N PHE A 182 -23.85 3.38 -7.46
CA PHE A 182 -23.84 4.84 -7.65
C PHE A 182 -24.18 5.67 -6.40
N ARG A 183 -24.18 5.07 -5.21
CA ARG A 183 -24.34 5.78 -3.93
C ARG A 183 -23.05 5.74 -3.14
N CYS A 184 -22.74 6.85 -2.49
CA CYS A 184 -21.61 6.88 -1.58
C CYS A 184 -22.01 6.21 -0.27
N THR A 185 -21.42 5.06 0.01
CA THR A 185 -21.67 4.28 1.22
C THR A 185 -20.53 4.51 2.20
N GLU A 186 -20.88 4.81 3.45
CA GLU A 186 -19.91 4.94 4.53
C GLU A 186 -19.13 3.63 4.72
N VAL A 187 -17.88 3.76 5.14
CA VAL A 187 -17.01 2.62 5.42
C VAL A 187 -16.44 2.74 6.82
N ASP A 188 -16.08 1.60 7.40
CA ASP A 188 -15.23 1.57 8.58
C ASP A 188 -13.80 1.95 8.16
N TRP A 189 -13.39 3.19 8.44
CA TRP A 189 -12.08 3.71 8.02
C TRP A 189 -10.91 2.96 8.65
N ALA A 190 -11.06 2.45 9.88
CA ALA A 190 -10.01 1.68 10.54
C ALA A 190 -9.84 0.30 9.88
N LYS A 191 -10.93 -0.29 9.37
CA LYS A 191 -10.93 -1.62 8.75
C LYS A 191 -10.84 -1.65 7.23
N THR A 192 -10.78 -0.49 6.58
CA THR A 192 -10.73 -0.43 5.12
C THR A 192 -9.29 -0.57 4.63
N PRO A 193 -8.97 -1.56 3.76
CA PRO A 193 -7.63 -1.72 3.22
C PRO A 193 -7.15 -0.52 2.41
N ARG A 194 -5.88 -0.17 2.54
CA ARG A 194 -5.21 0.99 1.96
C ARG A 194 -3.85 0.65 1.37
N VAL A 195 -3.42 1.47 0.43
CA VAL A 195 -2.05 1.51 -0.09
C VAL A 195 -1.45 2.88 0.16
N LEU A 196 -0.14 2.94 0.29
CA LEU A 196 0.56 4.22 0.32
C LEU A 196 0.70 4.76 -1.11
N SER A 197 0.15 5.94 -1.35
CA SER A 197 0.38 6.73 -2.56
C SER A 197 1.07 8.04 -2.21
N SER A 198 2.03 8.44 -3.02
CA SER A 198 2.67 9.74 -2.88
C SER A 198 1.76 10.88 -3.37
N HIS A 199 2.00 12.10 -2.91
CA HIS A 199 1.37 13.31 -3.39
C HIS A 199 1.79 13.62 -4.84
N ASP A 200 3.08 13.43 -5.14
CA ASP A 200 3.63 13.46 -6.49
C ASP A 200 4.91 12.60 -6.56
N GLN A 201 5.57 12.56 -7.72
CA GLN A 201 6.79 11.78 -7.88
C GLN A 201 8.01 12.36 -7.16
N ASN A 202 7.98 13.64 -6.77
CA ASN A 202 9.07 14.30 -6.04
C ASN A 202 8.99 14.06 -4.53
N GLN A 203 7.81 13.70 -4.01
CA GLN A 203 7.65 13.43 -2.59
C GLN A 203 8.54 12.28 -2.16
N TRP A 204 9.34 12.53 -1.14
CA TRP A 204 10.07 11.50 -0.43
C TRP A 204 9.23 10.90 0.71
N VAL A 205 9.22 9.58 0.77
CA VAL A 205 8.71 8.79 1.89
C VAL A 205 9.88 8.06 2.53
N LYS A 206 9.94 8.09 3.85
CA LYS A 206 10.98 7.49 4.68
C LYS A 206 10.38 6.36 5.51
N VAL A 207 11.04 5.21 5.47
CA VAL A 207 10.77 4.05 6.32
C VAL A 207 11.92 3.90 7.31
N TRP A 208 11.60 3.77 8.58
CA TRP A 208 12.59 3.56 9.64
C TRP A 208 11.98 2.78 10.81
N VAL A 209 12.82 2.16 11.62
CA VAL A 209 12.39 1.34 12.77
C VAL A 209 12.77 2.04 14.06
N SER A 210 11.88 1.99 15.04
CA SER A 210 12.11 2.56 16.36
C SER A 210 11.83 1.58 17.48
N ASN A 211 12.59 1.71 18.56
CA ASN A 211 12.22 1.09 19.83
C ASN A 211 10.88 1.67 20.32
N PRO A 212 9.91 0.84 20.72
CA PRO A 212 8.56 1.31 21.00
C PRO A 212 8.40 2.06 22.33
N GLU A 213 9.35 1.91 23.26
CA GLU A 213 9.34 2.58 24.56
C GLU A 213 10.08 3.91 24.49
N THR A 214 11.29 3.89 23.93
CA THR A 214 12.19 5.06 23.89
C THR A 214 12.03 5.91 22.63
N ARG A 215 11.30 5.40 21.61
CA ARG A 215 11.17 6.01 20.28
C ARG A 215 12.50 6.18 19.53
N ALA A 216 13.59 5.65 20.07
CA ALA A 216 14.91 5.75 19.47
C ALA A 216 14.98 4.92 18.18
N PRO A 217 15.57 5.45 17.08
CA PRO A 217 15.80 4.71 15.86
C PRO A 217 16.69 3.49 16.10
N THR A 218 16.40 2.37 15.43
CA THR A 218 17.16 1.11 15.51
C THR A 218 17.54 0.64 14.10
N TYR A 219 18.68 -0.04 13.97
CA TYR A 219 19.05 -0.67 12.69
C TYR A 219 18.11 -1.84 12.36
N PHE A 220 17.81 -2.02 11.08
CA PHE A 220 16.90 -3.07 10.60
C PHE A 220 17.34 -3.61 9.23
N ASP A 221 16.76 -4.73 8.82
CA ASP A 221 16.84 -5.24 7.45
C ASP A 221 15.53 -4.93 6.72
N MET A 222 15.59 -4.35 5.53
CA MET A 222 14.44 -4.36 4.63
C MET A 222 14.55 -5.58 3.73
N GLU A 223 13.56 -6.47 3.74
CA GLU A 223 13.60 -7.67 2.92
C GLU A 223 13.06 -7.43 1.52
N SER A 224 11.90 -6.78 1.43
CA SER A 224 11.25 -6.53 0.17
C SER A 224 10.41 -5.27 0.20
N ILE A 225 10.12 -4.76 -1.00
CA ILE A 225 9.19 -3.67 -1.26
C ILE A 225 8.32 -4.03 -2.46
N SER A 226 7.01 -3.89 -2.32
CA SER A 226 6.04 -4.06 -3.39
C SER A 226 5.69 -2.71 -3.98
N VAL A 227 6.10 -2.50 -5.23
CA VAL A 227 5.82 -1.28 -6.00
C VAL A 227 4.65 -1.60 -6.92
N LEU A 228 3.51 -0.96 -6.71
CA LEU A 228 2.34 -1.17 -7.56
C LEU A 228 2.59 -0.60 -8.97
N PRO A 229 1.70 -0.88 -9.95
CA PRO A 229 1.88 -0.41 -11.32
C PRO A 229 2.01 1.11 -11.49
N ASP A 230 2.21 1.52 -12.75
CA ASP A 230 2.23 2.91 -13.27
C ASP A 230 3.53 3.69 -13.07
N THR A 231 4.07 3.78 -11.85
CA THR A 231 5.22 4.65 -11.58
C THR A 231 6.35 3.91 -10.87
N SER A 232 7.49 3.76 -11.55
CA SER A 232 8.72 3.23 -10.95
C SER A 232 9.23 4.14 -9.84
N ILE A 233 9.97 3.57 -8.89
CA ILE A 233 10.57 4.32 -7.78
C ILE A 233 12.09 4.31 -7.85
N GLN A 234 12.71 5.28 -7.20
CA GLN A 234 14.09 5.21 -6.76
C GLN A 234 14.11 4.94 -5.25
N LEU A 235 14.99 4.03 -4.83
CA LEU A 235 15.09 3.59 -3.44
C LEU A 235 16.49 3.83 -2.92
N TRP A 236 16.58 4.61 -1.84
CA TRP A 236 17.80 4.99 -1.15
C TRP A 236 17.81 4.37 0.23
N PHE A 237 18.98 4.00 0.75
CA PHE A 237 19.11 3.48 2.10
C PHE A 237 20.45 3.87 2.70
N ARG A 238 20.46 4.04 4.02
CA ARG A 238 21.66 4.42 4.77
C ARG A 238 22.17 3.26 5.59
N LYS A 239 23.39 2.83 5.31
CA LYS A 239 24.09 1.74 5.99
C LYS A 239 24.56 2.15 7.39
N ARG A 240 24.92 1.14 8.18
CA ARG A 240 25.45 1.30 9.54
C ARG A 240 26.71 2.16 9.63
N ASP A 241 27.57 2.09 8.63
CA ASP A 241 28.78 2.91 8.51
C ASP A 241 28.50 4.37 8.11
N GLY A 242 27.22 4.74 7.92
CA GLY A 242 26.79 6.07 7.55
C GLY A 242 26.73 6.32 6.04
N THR A 243 27.21 5.38 5.21
CA THR A 243 27.19 5.52 3.76
C THR A 243 25.78 5.40 3.18
N TRP A 244 25.54 6.16 2.11
CA TRP A 244 24.29 6.11 1.35
C TRP A 244 24.46 5.29 0.08
N TRP A 245 23.45 4.48 -0.20
CA TRP A 245 23.37 3.62 -1.37
C TRP A 245 21.98 3.69 -1.96
N PHE A 246 21.86 3.43 -3.25
CA PHE A 246 20.56 3.53 -3.92
C PHE A 246 20.44 2.70 -5.18
N TRP A 247 19.20 2.38 -5.52
CA TRP A 247 18.81 2.00 -6.87
C TRP A 247 18.14 3.19 -7.55
N PRO A 248 18.63 3.62 -8.72
CA PRO A 248 18.02 4.72 -9.46
C PRO A 248 16.64 4.37 -10.01
N GLU A 249 16.36 3.08 -10.20
CA GLU A 249 15.07 2.59 -10.67
C GLU A 249 14.79 1.18 -10.16
N LEU A 250 13.66 1.04 -9.45
CA LEU A 250 12.95 -0.20 -9.22
C LEU A 250 11.63 -0.11 -9.99
N LYS A 251 11.44 -0.99 -10.97
CA LYS A 251 10.29 -0.92 -11.88
C LYS A 251 8.97 -1.15 -11.15
N ALA A 252 7.97 -0.38 -11.54
CA ALA A 252 6.58 -0.52 -11.09
C ALA A 252 6.01 -1.93 -11.39
N GLY A 253 4.96 -2.31 -10.67
CA GLY A 253 4.26 -3.59 -10.86
C GLY A 253 5.09 -4.81 -10.46
N ASN A 254 6.04 -4.67 -9.55
CA ASN A 254 6.91 -5.74 -9.09
C ASN A 254 7.12 -5.67 -7.57
N THR A 255 7.32 -6.85 -6.96
CA THR A 255 7.87 -6.97 -5.61
C THR A 255 9.36 -7.24 -5.69
N TRP A 256 10.16 -6.33 -5.18
CA TRP A 256 11.62 -6.39 -5.22
C TRP A 256 12.12 -7.02 -3.92
N ASN A 257 12.86 -8.13 -4.03
CA ASN A 257 13.63 -8.66 -2.90
C ASN A 257 15.00 -7.95 -2.86
N ILE A 258 15.24 -7.22 -1.78
CA ILE A 258 16.39 -6.31 -1.60
C ILE A 258 17.26 -6.69 -0.41
N ARG A 259 16.87 -7.74 0.33
CA ARG A 259 17.46 -8.13 1.61
C ARG A 259 18.99 -8.26 1.60
N GLU A 260 19.57 -8.75 0.51
CA GLU A 260 21.02 -8.95 0.43
C GLU A 260 21.80 -7.63 0.54
N HIS A 261 21.19 -6.53 0.10
CA HIS A 261 21.81 -5.21 0.09
C HIS A 261 21.27 -4.28 1.17
N THR A 262 20.05 -4.45 1.65
CA THR A 262 19.43 -3.60 2.67
C THR A 262 19.50 -4.19 4.07
N ARG A 263 20.65 -4.77 4.42
CA ARG A 263 20.95 -5.19 5.80
C ARG A 263 21.57 -4.10 6.66
N ASP A 264 21.21 -4.11 7.93
CA ASP A 264 21.69 -3.19 8.97
C ASP A 264 21.65 -1.73 8.50
N VAL A 265 20.49 -1.34 7.99
CA VAL A 265 20.20 0.02 7.56
C VAL A 265 19.51 0.80 8.67
N SER A 266 19.74 2.11 8.70
CA SER A 266 19.11 3.02 9.66
C SER A 266 17.81 3.62 9.13
N GLU A 267 17.69 3.74 7.82
CA GLU A 267 16.50 4.23 7.13
C GLU A 267 16.53 3.85 5.64
N VAL A 268 15.34 3.78 5.07
CA VAL A 268 15.10 3.65 3.64
C VAL A 268 14.26 4.86 3.19
N ARG A 269 14.58 5.44 2.04
CA ARG A 269 13.84 6.55 1.44
C ARG A 269 13.42 6.18 0.02
N VAL A 270 12.20 6.55 -0.33
CA VAL A 270 11.59 6.25 -1.63
C VAL A 270 11.03 7.54 -2.23
N ARG A 271 11.24 7.73 -3.54
CA ARG A 271 10.49 8.68 -4.37
C ARG A 271 10.26 8.10 -5.76
N GLY A 272 9.49 8.76 -6.63
CA GLY A 272 9.32 8.34 -8.02
C GLY A 272 10.62 8.49 -8.82
N THR A 273 10.85 7.66 -9.85
CA THR A 273 12.08 7.76 -10.67
C THR A 273 12.18 9.05 -11.47
N LYS A 274 11.03 9.58 -11.92
CA LYS A 274 10.97 10.83 -12.67
C LYS A 274 10.68 11.97 -11.71
N SER A 275 11.38 13.08 -11.86
CA SER A 275 10.99 14.33 -11.20
C SER A 275 9.83 14.95 -11.96
N GLY A 276 8.70 15.20 -11.29
CA GLY A 276 7.54 15.80 -11.93
C GLY A 276 6.34 15.89 -11.01
N ARG A 277 5.46 16.87 -11.26
CA ARG A 277 4.18 17.03 -10.55
C ARG A 277 3.06 16.16 -11.11
N ALA A 278 3.31 15.47 -12.23
CA ALA A 278 2.33 14.61 -12.88
C ALA A 278 2.47 13.19 -12.35
N GLY A 279 1.45 12.73 -11.64
CA GLY A 279 1.34 11.36 -11.13
C GLY A 279 2.01 11.10 -9.78
N SER A 280 1.63 9.99 -9.18
CA SER A 280 2.13 9.48 -7.90
C SER A 280 2.83 8.15 -8.10
N TYR A 281 3.70 7.77 -7.17
CA TYR A 281 4.11 6.37 -7.03
C TYR A 281 3.34 5.73 -5.88
N VAL A 282 3.14 4.42 -5.99
CA VAL A 282 2.31 3.67 -5.05
C VAL A 282 3.07 2.47 -4.52
N ILE A 283 3.16 2.38 -3.19
CA ILE A 283 3.78 1.28 -2.47
C ILE A 283 2.66 0.43 -1.87
N GLY A 284 2.59 -0.83 -2.28
CA GLY A 284 1.62 -1.78 -1.75
C GLY A 284 2.04 -2.32 -0.39
N SER A 285 3.33 -2.65 -0.25
CA SER A 285 3.84 -3.14 1.03
C SER A 285 5.35 -3.06 1.15
N VAL A 286 5.85 -3.15 2.38
CA VAL A 286 7.25 -3.43 2.69
C VAL A 286 7.33 -4.57 3.70
N VAL A 287 8.38 -5.39 3.61
CA VAL A 287 8.68 -6.41 4.60
C VAL A 287 9.97 -6.02 5.31
N ILE A 288 9.88 -5.87 6.63
CA ILE A 288 10.99 -5.49 7.49
C ILE A 288 11.34 -6.68 8.39
N ARG A 289 12.63 -6.86 8.66
CA ARG A 289 13.13 -7.80 9.66
C ARG A 289 13.99 -7.03 10.67
N ASP A 290 13.70 -7.20 11.96
CA ASP A 290 14.43 -6.58 13.06
C ASP A 290 15.68 -7.36 13.51
#